data_AF-A0A1W9TM58-F1
#
_entry.id   AF-A0A1W9TM58-F1
#
_cell.length_a   1.000
_cell.length_b   1.000
_cell.length_c   1.000
_cell.angle_alpha   90.00
_cell.angle_beta   90.00
_cell.angle_gamma   90.00
#
_symmetry.space_group_name_H-M   'P 1'
#
loop_
_entity.id
_entity.type
_entity.pdbx_description
1 polymer ?
#
loop_
_entity_poly.entity_id
_entity_poly.type
_entity_poly.pdbx_seq_one_letter_code
_entity_poly.pdbx_strand_id
1 'polypeptide(L)'
;MSRSTGNPIFNLWAIELAKAAHAGFVDILNTGSKRMCWKMSIDLSYPLVSSMGHHDPLDGLITYNQIKATAVELFNASGPDLDSEIADIGVLCKGKNWATNDPLGLGSLLCHAHTILQLIVQDRFADSGMLTNLLESSLASLDAYMLDRFLSFPAEYRLPFRELGMAIGLHAVERIEGLFEEKPNVFEKNHPVYSQIKGLMRFARLGEAIEKFWLDPQNRMAKTWTEHQDINSVMMATSLAPDSYLKL
;
A
#
# COMPACT_ATOMS: atom_id res chain seq x y z
N MET A 1 7.12 14.13 5.53
CA MET A 1 7.99 15.15 6.15
C MET A 1 8.32 16.30 5.22
N SER A 2 8.96 16.09 4.06
CA SER A 2 9.27 17.21 3.13
C SER A 2 8.03 18.02 2.74
N ARG A 3 6.94 17.37 2.35
CA ARG A 3 5.69 18.06 1.97
C ARG A 3 5.10 18.89 3.13
N SER A 4 5.06 18.34 4.34
CA SER A 4 4.50 19.03 5.52
C SER A 4 5.37 20.18 6.04
N THR A 5 6.69 20.13 5.82
CA THR A 5 7.65 21.12 6.36
C THR A 5 8.23 22.07 5.31
N GLY A 6 8.04 21.75 4.02
CA GLY A 6 8.73 22.41 2.91
C GLY A 6 10.24 22.14 2.86
N ASN A 7 10.80 21.30 3.74
CA ASN A 7 12.24 21.10 3.82
C ASN A 7 12.70 19.98 2.87
N PRO A 8 13.54 20.29 1.85
CA PRO A 8 13.99 19.33 0.85
C PRO A 8 14.96 18.28 1.38
N ILE A 9 15.60 18.51 2.54
CA ILE A 9 16.59 17.58 3.10
C ILE A 9 15.99 16.19 3.38
N PHE A 10 14.72 16.14 3.81
CA PHE A 10 14.08 14.86 4.12
C PHE A 10 13.85 14.02 2.87
N ASN A 11 13.64 14.64 1.70
CA ASN A 11 13.52 13.93 0.44
C ASN A 11 14.87 13.46 -0.07
N LEU A 12 15.93 14.26 0.14
CA LEU A 12 17.29 13.83 -0.17
C LEU A 12 17.67 12.59 0.64
N TRP A 13 17.42 12.59 1.95
CA TRP A 13 17.63 11.41 2.80
C TRP A 13 16.77 10.22 2.39
N ALA A 14 15.53 10.45 1.94
CA ALA A 14 14.69 9.38 1.42
C ALA A 14 15.27 8.74 0.15
N ILE A 15 15.84 9.55 -0.76
CA ILE A 15 16.53 9.04 -1.96
C ILE A 15 17.77 8.25 -1.57
N GLU A 16 18.63 8.80 -0.71
CA GLU A 16 19.85 8.12 -0.25
C GLU A 16 19.54 6.80 0.45
N LEU A 17 18.52 6.78 1.31
CA LEU A 17 18.06 5.57 1.99
C LEU A 17 17.47 4.56 1.00
N ALA A 18 16.67 5.00 0.04
CA ALA A 18 16.11 4.13 -0.99
C ALA A 18 17.22 3.44 -1.81
N LYS A 19 18.27 4.17 -2.19
CA LYS A 19 19.43 3.61 -2.90
C LYS A 19 20.20 2.61 -2.05
N ALA A 20 20.49 2.96 -0.81
CA ALA A 20 21.20 2.07 0.12
C ALA A 20 20.40 0.79 0.41
N ALA A 21 19.08 0.92 0.64
CA ALA A 21 18.19 -0.21 0.84
C ALA A 21 18.09 -1.07 -0.42
N HIS A 22 17.93 -0.47 -1.60
CA HIS A 22 17.87 -1.22 -2.87
C HIS A 22 19.15 -2.03 -3.09
N ALA A 23 20.32 -1.40 -2.94
CA ALA A 23 21.61 -2.05 -3.10
C ALA A 23 21.86 -3.19 -2.10
N GLY A 24 21.33 -3.07 -0.87
CA GLY A 24 21.47 -4.10 0.16
C GLY A 24 20.44 -5.22 0.11
N PHE A 25 19.22 -4.96 -0.39
CA PHE A 25 18.11 -5.91 -0.34
C PHE A 25 17.76 -6.53 -1.69
N VAL A 26 18.26 -5.98 -2.82
CA VAL A 26 18.02 -6.51 -4.16
C VAL A 26 19.29 -7.16 -4.72
N ASP A 27 19.28 -8.49 -4.74
CA ASP A 27 20.35 -9.32 -5.28
C ASP A 27 20.13 -9.63 -6.78
N ILE A 28 21.24 -9.82 -7.50
CA ILE A 28 21.26 -10.41 -8.84
C ILE A 28 21.73 -11.86 -8.72
N LEU A 29 20.88 -12.80 -9.12
CA LEU A 29 21.23 -14.22 -9.15
C LEU A 29 22.17 -14.52 -10.33
N ASN A 30 22.88 -15.66 -10.28
CA ASN A 30 23.77 -16.11 -11.36
C ASN A 30 23.06 -16.24 -12.72
N THR A 31 21.74 -16.42 -12.72
CA THR A 31 20.86 -16.46 -13.90
C THR A 31 20.60 -15.08 -14.51
N GLY A 32 21.07 -14.00 -13.88
CA GLY A 32 20.77 -12.61 -14.25
C GLY A 32 19.41 -12.12 -13.74
N SER A 33 18.60 -12.98 -13.12
CA SER A 33 17.31 -12.58 -12.55
C SER A 33 17.50 -11.88 -11.21
N LYS A 34 16.69 -10.86 -10.95
CA LYS A 34 16.70 -10.12 -9.68
C LYS A 34 15.89 -10.83 -8.61
N ARG A 35 16.29 -10.67 -7.35
CA ARG A 35 15.58 -11.16 -6.17
C ARG A 35 15.63 -10.10 -5.08
N MET A 36 14.51 -9.88 -4.41
CA MET A 36 14.48 -9.09 -3.17
C MET A 36 14.54 -10.03 -1.97
N CYS A 37 15.36 -9.68 -0.98
CA CYS A 37 15.51 -10.37 0.29
C CYS A 37 14.62 -9.72 1.35
N TRP A 38 14.01 -10.49 2.26
CA TRP A 38 13.17 -9.95 3.34
C TRP A 38 14.00 -9.46 4.52
N LYS A 39 15.10 -10.15 4.83
CA LYS A 39 15.95 -9.81 5.97
C LYS A 39 17.41 -9.99 5.61
N MET A 40 18.19 -8.96 5.89
CA MET A 40 19.64 -8.93 5.72
C MET A 40 20.36 -8.94 7.07
N SER A 41 21.66 -9.28 7.07
CA SER A 41 22.56 -9.01 8.20
C SER A 41 22.63 -7.52 8.50
N ILE A 42 23.09 -7.14 9.70
CA ILE A 42 23.15 -5.72 10.14
C ILE A 42 24.01 -4.87 9.19
N ASP A 43 25.10 -5.43 8.69
CA ASP A 43 26.04 -4.81 7.74
C ASP A 43 25.64 -5.01 6.27
N LEU A 44 24.46 -5.58 6.00
CA LEU A 44 23.93 -5.88 4.67
C LEU A 44 24.80 -6.82 3.81
N SER A 45 25.74 -7.55 4.41
CA SER A 45 26.69 -8.40 3.68
C SER A 45 26.12 -9.74 3.20
N TYR A 46 25.04 -10.26 3.82
CA TYR A 46 24.38 -11.49 3.38
C TYR A 46 22.90 -11.58 3.81
N PRO A 47 22.05 -12.32 3.07
CA PRO A 47 20.66 -12.51 3.45
C PRO A 47 20.48 -13.48 4.62
N LEU A 48 19.64 -13.09 5.58
CA LEU A 48 19.14 -13.95 6.65
C LEU A 48 17.80 -14.61 6.26
N VAL A 49 16.98 -13.92 5.46
CA VAL A 49 15.77 -14.45 4.85
C VAL A 49 15.75 -14.01 3.40
N SER A 50 16.01 -14.95 2.49
CA SER A 50 16.19 -14.69 1.06
C SER A 50 14.89 -14.60 0.25
N SER A 51 13.75 -14.94 0.85
CA SER A 51 12.43 -14.78 0.25
C SER A 51 11.82 -13.44 0.64
N MET A 52 11.38 -12.64 -0.33
CA MET A 52 10.53 -11.46 -0.09
C MET A 52 9.11 -11.82 0.35
N GLY A 53 8.45 -10.86 0.98
CA GLY A 53 7.01 -10.85 1.18
C GLY A 53 6.27 -10.66 -0.15
N HIS A 54 4.99 -10.96 -0.11
CA HIS A 54 4.18 -11.02 -1.33
C HIS A 54 4.05 -9.64 -1.99
N HIS A 55 3.83 -8.59 -1.18
CA HIS A 55 3.63 -7.19 -1.61
C HIS A 55 4.89 -6.33 -1.60
N ASP A 56 5.99 -6.74 -0.96
CA ASP A 56 7.22 -5.93 -0.83
C ASP A 56 7.72 -5.24 -2.12
N PRO A 57 7.81 -5.92 -3.28
CA PRO A 57 8.26 -5.25 -4.49
C PRO A 57 7.26 -4.18 -4.97
N LEU A 58 5.96 -4.38 -4.74
CA LEU A 58 4.94 -3.37 -5.04
C LEU A 58 5.10 -2.14 -4.14
N ASP A 59 5.26 -2.36 -2.84
CA ASP A 59 5.44 -1.31 -1.84
C ASP A 59 6.66 -0.45 -2.18
N GLY A 60 7.78 -1.10 -2.52
CA GLY A 60 9.00 -0.42 -2.94
C GLY A 60 8.83 0.35 -4.24
N LEU A 61 8.18 -0.24 -5.27
CA LEU A 61 7.91 0.45 -6.53
C LEU A 61 7.11 1.74 -6.32
N ILE A 62 6.05 1.67 -5.53
CA ILE A 62 5.18 2.82 -5.25
C ILE A 62 5.94 3.85 -4.42
N THR A 63 6.67 3.43 -3.39
CA THR A 63 7.48 4.31 -2.54
C THR A 63 8.53 5.05 -3.35
N TYR A 64 9.26 4.38 -4.23
CA TYR A 64 10.27 5.03 -5.08
C TYR A 64 9.64 6.06 -6.02
N ASN A 65 8.47 5.77 -6.60
CA ASN A 65 7.75 6.74 -7.42
C ASN A 65 7.23 7.93 -6.60
N GLN A 66 6.76 7.75 -5.36
CA GLN A 66 6.39 8.85 -4.47
C GLN A 66 7.58 9.76 -4.13
N ILE A 67 8.74 9.17 -3.82
CA ILE A 67 9.98 9.90 -3.54
C ILE A 67 10.42 10.69 -4.78
N LYS A 68 10.42 10.06 -5.95
CA LYS A 68 10.74 10.71 -7.24
C LYS A 68 9.78 11.85 -7.54
N ALA A 69 8.47 11.66 -7.36
CA ALA A 69 7.46 12.71 -7.57
C ALA A 69 7.72 13.93 -6.68
N THR A 70 8.02 13.69 -5.41
CA THR A 70 8.37 14.74 -4.44
C THR A 70 9.67 15.46 -4.82
N ALA A 71 10.67 14.71 -5.34
CA ALA A 71 11.93 15.30 -5.81
C ALA A 71 11.72 16.26 -6.99
N VAL A 72 10.84 15.90 -7.94
CA VAL A 72 10.52 16.75 -9.10
C VAL A 72 9.94 18.08 -8.64
N GLU A 73 9.03 18.07 -7.67
CA GLU A 73 8.40 19.28 -7.11
C GLU A 73 9.40 20.19 -6.38
N LEU A 74 10.33 19.60 -5.62
CA LEU A 74 11.25 20.37 -4.76
C LEU A 74 12.51 20.86 -5.47
N PHE A 75 12.98 20.13 -6.49
CA PHE A 75 14.28 20.37 -7.12
C PHE A 75 14.20 20.73 -8.62
N ASN A 76 13.00 20.98 -9.18
CA ASN A 76 12.81 21.26 -10.60
C ASN A 76 13.57 20.26 -11.51
N ALA A 77 13.46 18.96 -11.19
CA ALA A 77 14.10 17.86 -11.92
C ALA A 77 15.65 17.89 -12.00
N SER A 78 16.33 18.70 -11.20
CA SER A 78 17.81 18.80 -11.18
C SER A 78 18.48 18.01 -10.04
N GLY A 79 17.69 17.30 -9.23
CA GLY A 79 18.16 16.52 -8.08
C GLY A 79 18.47 15.05 -8.42
N PRO A 80 19.04 14.28 -7.46
CA PRO A 80 19.26 12.85 -7.63
C PRO A 80 17.92 12.10 -7.86
N ASP A 81 17.91 11.15 -8.79
CA ASP A 81 16.73 10.33 -9.11
C ASP A 81 16.85 8.89 -8.57
N LEU A 82 15.81 8.08 -8.82
CA LEU A 82 15.68 6.67 -8.47
C LEU A 82 15.36 5.82 -9.73
N ASP A 83 15.78 6.25 -10.92
CA ASP A 83 15.29 5.66 -12.17
C ASP A 83 15.77 4.22 -12.36
N SER A 84 17.01 3.93 -11.98
CA SER A 84 17.55 2.56 -11.95
C SER A 84 16.80 1.67 -10.96
N GLU A 85 16.56 2.15 -9.75
CA GLU A 85 15.91 1.41 -8.67
C GLU A 85 14.44 1.12 -9.01
N ILE A 86 13.74 2.09 -9.61
CA ILE A 86 12.38 1.94 -10.13
C ILE A 86 12.33 0.91 -11.26
N ALA A 87 13.26 0.96 -12.22
CA ALA A 87 13.32 -0.01 -13.30
C ALA A 87 13.55 -1.43 -12.77
N ASP A 88 14.43 -1.56 -11.79
CA ASP A 88 14.81 -2.82 -11.16
C ASP A 88 13.65 -3.47 -10.41
N ILE A 89 12.99 -2.73 -9.54
CA ILE A 89 11.87 -3.24 -8.75
C ILE A 89 10.62 -3.44 -9.62
N GLY A 90 10.48 -2.65 -10.70
CA GLY A 90 9.48 -2.87 -11.73
C GLY A 90 9.59 -4.25 -12.39
N VAL A 91 10.81 -4.77 -12.60
CA VAL A 91 11.00 -6.15 -13.09
C VAL A 91 10.48 -7.18 -12.09
N LEU A 92 10.68 -6.96 -10.78
CA LEU A 92 10.19 -7.85 -9.73
C LEU A 92 8.66 -7.87 -9.62
N CYS A 93 8.00 -6.81 -10.08
CA CYS A 93 6.53 -6.69 -10.09
C CYS A 93 5.86 -7.41 -11.28
N LYS A 94 6.60 -7.64 -12.38
CA LYS A 94 6.00 -8.17 -13.62
C LYS A 94 5.42 -9.57 -13.43
N GLY A 95 4.20 -9.76 -13.89
CA GLY A 95 3.52 -11.06 -13.90
C GLY A 95 3.11 -11.58 -12.52
N LYS A 96 3.21 -10.76 -11.46
CA LYS A 96 2.73 -11.14 -10.13
C LYS A 96 1.21 -11.09 -10.08
N ASN A 97 0.64 -12.07 -9.38
CA ASN A 97 -0.72 -12.00 -8.85
C ASN A 97 -0.64 -11.33 -7.49
N TRP A 98 -1.44 -10.29 -7.26
CA TRP A 98 -1.44 -9.53 -6.02
C TRP A 98 -2.55 -9.93 -5.05
N ALA A 99 -3.47 -10.80 -5.47
CA ALA A 99 -4.58 -11.26 -4.65
C ALA A 99 -4.09 -11.91 -3.34
N THR A 100 -4.82 -11.67 -2.26
CA THR A 100 -4.47 -12.12 -0.91
C THR A 100 -5.72 -12.44 -0.10
N ASN A 101 -5.60 -13.36 0.85
CA ASN A 101 -6.64 -13.63 1.85
C ASN A 101 -6.34 -12.93 3.20
N ASP A 102 -5.24 -12.20 3.28
CA ASP A 102 -4.85 -11.46 4.46
C ASP A 102 -5.53 -10.08 4.50
N PRO A 103 -6.33 -9.74 5.55
CA PRO A 103 -6.98 -8.43 5.66
C PRO A 103 -6.00 -7.25 5.61
N LEU A 104 -4.81 -7.41 6.19
CA LEU A 104 -3.81 -6.34 6.17
C LEU A 104 -3.30 -6.11 4.76
N GLY A 105 -2.89 -7.17 4.06
CA GLY A 105 -2.48 -7.10 2.65
C GLY A 105 -3.59 -6.57 1.74
N LEU A 106 -4.85 -6.94 1.99
CA LEU A 106 -6.02 -6.36 1.31
C LEU A 106 -6.09 -4.84 1.48
N GLY A 107 -5.96 -4.37 2.72
CA GLY A 107 -5.89 -2.95 3.03
C GLY A 107 -4.75 -2.24 2.32
N SER A 108 -3.56 -2.84 2.32
CA SER A 108 -2.38 -2.32 1.61
C SER A 108 -2.62 -2.16 0.12
N LEU A 109 -3.22 -3.15 -0.56
CA LEU A 109 -3.52 -3.06 -1.99
C LEU A 109 -4.45 -1.89 -2.34
N LEU A 110 -5.48 -1.65 -1.52
CA LEU A 110 -6.40 -0.54 -1.73
C LEU A 110 -5.71 0.82 -1.50
N CYS A 111 -4.87 0.93 -0.47
CA CYS A 111 -4.05 2.12 -0.22
C CYS A 111 -3.06 2.38 -1.37
N HIS A 112 -2.45 1.32 -1.91
CA HIS A 112 -1.56 1.37 -3.07
C HIS A 112 -2.29 1.80 -4.34
N ALA A 113 -3.49 1.28 -4.58
CA ALA A 113 -4.32 1.72 -5.70
C ALA A 113 -4.66 3.22 -5.59
N HIS A 114 -5.02 3.70 -4.40
CA HIS A 114 -5.29 5.12 -4.17
C HIS A 114 -4.05 5.99 -4.38
N THR A 115 -2.90 5.54 -3.88
CA THR A 115 -1.61 6.21 -4.08
C THR A 115 -1.25 6.32 -5.56
N ILE A 116 -1.34 5.21 -6.30
CA ILE A 116 -1.04 5.18 -7.73
C ILE A 116 -1.97 6.13 -8.47
N LEU A 117 -3.26 6.15 -8.13
CA LEU A 117 -4.21 7.10 -8.74
C LEU A 117 -3.81 8.55 -8.48
N GLN A 118 -3.44 8.92 -7.26
CA GLN A 118 -2.95 10.27 -6.94
C GLN A 118 -1.73 10.64 -7.79
N LEU A 119 -0.79 9.71 -7.97
CA LEU A 119 0.39 9.92 -8.83
C LEU A 119 0.04 10.00 -10.32
N ILE A 120 -0.90 9.19 -10.82
CA ILE A 120 -1.39 9.25 -12.21
C ILE A 120 -2.03 10.61 -12.49
N VAL A 121 -2.87 11.10 -11.59
CA VAL A 121 -3.53 12.42 -11.71
C VAL A 121 -2.51 13.56 -11.81
N GLN A 122 -1.33 13.39 -11.21
CA GLN A 122 -0.23 14.34 -11.24
C GLN A 122 0.76 14.12 -12.41
N ASP A 123 0.50 13.15 -13.29
CA ASP A 123 1.43 12.72 -14.35
C ASP A 123 2.81 12.31 -13.77
N ARG A 124 2.79 11.53 -12.68
CA ARG A 124 3.96 11.03 -11.94
C ARG A 124 4.04 9.51 -11.89
N PHE A 125 3.11 8.81 -12.54
CA PHE A 125 3.12 7.35 -12.64
C PHE A 125 2.54 6.92 -13.99
N ALA A 126 3.34 6.22 -14.79
CA ALA A 126 2.98 5.93 -16.18
C ALA A 126 2.17 4.64 -16.37
N ASP A 127 2.27 3.69 -15.43
CA ASP A 127 1.67 2.36 -15.58
C ASP A 127 0.22 2.32 -15.06
N SER A 128 -0.73 2.73 -15.89
CA SER A 128 -2.16 2.59 -15.61
C SER A 128 -2.64 1.13 -15.52
N GLY A 129 -1.88 0.19 -16.12
CA GLY A 129 -2.14 -1.24 -16.04
C GLY A 129 -1.98 -1.76 -14.61
N MET A 130 -0.99 -1.25 -13.87
CA MET A 130 -0.80 -1.57 -12.46
C MET A 130 -2.03 -1.22 -11.63
N LEU A 131 -2.58 0.00 -11.78
CA LEU A 131 -3.80 0.41 -11.06
C LEU A 131 -4.95 -0.57 -11.33
N THR A 132 -5.17 -0.91 -12.60
CA THR A 132 -6.22 -1.84 -13.01
C THR A 132 -6.05 -3.21 -12.36
N ASN A 133 -4.82 -3.74 -12.34
CA ASN A 133 -4.50 -5.03 -11.73
C ASN A 133 -4.69 -5.02 -10.21
N LEU A 134 -4.28 -3.95 -9.52
CA LEU A 134 -4.49 -3.83 -8.07
C LEU A 134 -5.96 -3.76 -7.70
N LEU A 135 -6.77 -2.99 -8.44
CA LEU A 135 -8.21 -2.91 -8.21
C LEU A 135 -8.90 -4.25 -8.48
N GLU A 136 -8.50 -4.97 -9.54
CA GLU A 136 -8.99 -6.32 -9.85
C GLU A 136 -8.64 -7.31 -8.73
N SER A 137 -7.36 -7.36 -8.35
CA SER A 137 -6.85 -8.24 -7.30
C SER A 137 -7.52 -7.95 -5.96
N SER A 138 -7.73 -6.67 -5.62
CA SER A 138 -8.42 -6.27 -4.39
C SER A 138 -9.89 -6.69 -4.40
N LEU A 139 -10.57 -6.52 -5.53
CA LEU A 139 -11.98 -6.92 -5.67
C LEU A 139 -12.14 -8.43 -5.51
N ALA A 140 -11.33 -9.23 -6.22
CA ALA A 140 -11.35 -10.68 -6.10
C ALA A 140 -11.02 -11.17 -4.69
N SER A 141 -10.07 -10.50 -4.03
CA SER A 141 -9.66 -10.82 -2.66
C SER A 141 -10.75 -10.49 -1.64
N LEU A 142 -11.47 -9.36 -1.78
CA LEU A 142 -12.60 -8.99 -0.93
C LEU A 142 -13.78 -9.94 -1.13
N ASP A 143 -14.11 -10.29 -2.38
CA ASP A 143 -15.17 -11.26 -2.69
C ASP A 143 -14.87 -12.62 -2.01
N ALA A 144 -13.62 -13.09 -2.08
CA ALA A 144 -13.20 -14.32 -1.40
C ALA A 144 -13.26 -14.19 0.13
N TYR A 145 -12.75 -13.08 0.69
CA TYR A 145 -12.74 -12.83 2.13
C TYR A 145 -14.14 -12.84 2.75
N MET A 146 -15.14 -12.34 2.03
CA MET A 146 -16.53 -12.33 2.49
C MET A 146 -17.18 -13.72 2.56
N LEU A 147 -16.69 -14.70 1.80
CA LEU A 147 -17.21 -16.08 1.85
C LEU A 147 -16.80 -16.81 3.14
N ASP A 148 -15.64 -16.48 3.69
CA ASP A 148 -15.05 -17.19 4.84
C ASP A 148 -15.66 -16.80 6.19
N ARG A 149 -16.55 -15.79 6.22
CA ARG A 149 -17.27 -15.31 7.42
C ARG A 149 -16.37 -14.99 8.62
N PHE A 150 -15.11 -14.62 8.41
CA PHE A 150 -14.15 -14.33 9.49
C PHE A 150 -14.66 -13.26 10.47
N LEU A 151 -15.39 -12.27 9.97
CA LEU A 151 -15.93 -11.19 10.78
C LEU A 151 -17.07 -11.62 11.72
N SER A 152 -17.56 -12.86 11.60
CA SER A 152 -18.55 -13.43 12.53
C SER A 152 -17.93 -14.04 13.78
N PHE A 153 -16.61 -14.21 13.82
CA PHE A 153 -15.94 -14.77 14.99
C PHE A 153 -15.90 -13.77 16.18
N PRO A 154 -15.86 -14.28 17.42
CA PRO A 154 -15.52 -13.48 18.60
C PRO A 154 -14.15 -12.82 18.51
N ALA A 155 -13.93 -11.77 19.31
CA ALA A 155 -12.69 -10.97 19.30
C ALA A 155 -11.42 -11.81 19.56
N GLU A 156 -11.54 -12.89 20.33
CA GLU A 156 -10.44 -13.82 20.67
C GLU A 156 -9.86 -14.56 19.46
N TYR A 157 -10.61 -14.62 18.36
CA TYR A 157 -10.20 -15.31 17.13
C TYR A 157 -9.95 -14.35 15.97
N ARG A 158 -9.96 -13.04 16.23
CA ARG A 158 -9.78 -11.98 15.22
C ARG A 158 -8.51 -11.21 15.51
N LEU A 159 -7.87 -10.68 14.46
CA LEU A 159 -6.61 -9.93 14.57
C LEU A 159 -6.86 -8.45 14.28
N PRO A 160 -6.91 -7.58 15.32
CA PRO A 160 -7.39 -6.22 15.16
C PRO A 160 -6.58 -5.40 14.16
N PHE A 161 -5.25 -5.37 14.28
CA PHE A 161 -4.40 -4.59 13.36
C PHE A 161 -4.57 -5.01 11.89
N ARG A 162 -4.85 -6.29 11.61
CA ARG A 162 -5.08 -6.75 10.23
C ARG A 162 -6.40 -6.23 9.68
N GLU A 163 -7.46 -6.37 10.45
CA GLU A 163 -8.79 -5.92 10.04
C GLU A 163 -8.87 -4.39 9.97
N LEU A 164 -8.26 -3.68 10.92
CA LEU A 164 -8.15 -2.22 10.89
C LEU A 164 -7.31 -1.74 9.69
N GLY A 165 -6.28 -2.49 9.30
CA GLY A 165 -5.57 -2.27 8.03
C GLY A 165 -6.49 -2.35 6.82
N MET A 166 -7.36 -3.37 6.78
CA MET A 166 -8.39 -3.48 5.74
C MET A 166 -9.35 -2.29 5.77
N ALA A 167 -9.79 -1.85 6.96
CA ALA A 167 -10.67 -0.69 7.12
C ALA A 167 -10.04 0.59 6.56
N ILE A 168 -8.75 0.84 6.83
CA ILE A 168 -7.99 1.96 6.24
C ILE A 168 -8.00 1.89 4.70
N GLY A 169 -7.78 0.70 4.14
CA GLY A 169 -7.85 0.48 2.69
C GLY A 169 -9.24 0.73 2.11
N LEU A 170 -10.31 0.35 2.81
CA LEU A 170 -11.68 0.61 2.38
C LEU A 170 -12.01 2.10 2.37
N HIS A 171 -11.52 2.88 3.34
CA HIS A 171 -11.58 4.35 3.28
C HIS A 171 -10.87 4.92 2.04
N ALA A 172 -9.79 4.27 1.59
CA ALA A 172 -9.08 4.66 0.37
C ALA A 172 -9.94 4.48 -0.90
N VAL A 173 -10.86 3.51 -0.92
CA VAL A 173 -11.79 3.33 -2.05
C VAL A 173 -12.73 4.52 -2.20
N GLU A 174 -13.24 5.07 -1.09
CA GLU A 174 -14.10 6.27 -1.12
C GLU A 174 -13.34 7.47 -1.70
N ARG A 175 -12.05 7.61 -1.36
CA ARG A 175 -11.20 8.69 -1.89
C ARG A 175 -10.80 8.46 -3.35
N ILE A 176 -10.70 7.20 -3.78
CA ILE A 176 -10.58 6.87 -5.21
C ILE A 176 -11.82 7.35 -5.95
N GLU A 177 -13.03 7.01 -5.47
CA GLU A 177 -14.28 7.47 -6.10
C GLU A 177 -14.34 9.00 -6.20
N GLY A 178 -14.07 9.70 -5.09
CA GLY A 178 -14.02 11.17 -5.07
C GLY A 178 -13.02 11.78 -6.07
N LEU A 179 -11.82 11.21 -6.20
CA LEU A 179 -10.84 11.68 -7.20
C LEU A 179 -11.34 11.52 -8.64
N PHE A 180 -12.10 10.46 -8.94
CA PHE A 180 -12.69 10.26 -10.26
C PHE A 180 -13.84 11.25 -10.54
N GLU A 181 -14.61 11.65 -9.52
CA GLU A 181 -15.61 12.71 -9.64
C GLU A 181 -14.96 14.07 -9.90
N GLU A 182 -13.87 14.38 -9.20
CA GLU A 182 -13.12 15.64 -9.37
C GLU A 182 -12.36 15.70 -10.71
N LYS A 183 -11.89 14.55 -11.21
CA LYS A 183 -11.06 14.44 -12.42
C LYS A 183 -11.65 13.39 -13.39
N PRO A 184 -12.79 13.68 -14.03
CA PRO A 184 -13.54 12.69 -14.82
C PRO A 184 -12.83 12.22 -16.10
N ASN A 185 -11.79 12.94 -16.55
CA ASN A 185 -11.09 12.67 -17.81
C ASN A 185 -9.69 12.05 -17.63
N VAL A 186 -9.37 11.52 -16.43
CA VAL A 186 -8.07 10.84 -16.18
C VAL A 186 -7.97 9.55 -16.99
N PHE A 187 -9.10 8.86 -17.19
CA PHE A 187 -9.21 7.67 -18.01
C PHE A 187 -10.31 7.81 -19.06
N GLU A 188 -10.24 7.02 -20.12
CA GLU A 188 -11.32 6.92 -21.10
C GLU A 188 -12.59 6.36 -20.44
N LYS A 189 -13.77 6.79 -20.89
CA LYS A 189 -15.08 6.41 -20.27
C LYS A 189 -15.32 4.90 -20.17
N ASN A 190 -14.71 4.10 -21.05
CA ASN A 190 -14.86 2.64 -21.08
C ASN A 190 -13.74 1.90 -20.32
N HIS A 191 -12.87 2.62 -19.61
CA HIS A 191 -11.75 2.03 -18.91
C HIS A 191 -12.24 1.12 -17.76
N PRO A 192 -11.65 -0.07 -17.55
CA PRO A 192 -12.14 -1.05 -16.56
C PRO A 192 -12.20 -0.52 -15.13
N VAL A 193 -11.33 0.42 -14.76
CA VAL A 193 -11.24 1.05 -13.43
C VAL A 193 -12.60 1.55 -12.91
N TYR A 194 -13.45 2.13 -13.77
CA TYR A 194 -14.77 2.62 -13.34
C TYR A 194 -15.66 1.48 -12.82
N SER A 195 -15.65 0.34 -13.51
CA SER A 195 -16.43 -0.84 -13.08
C SER A 195 -15.85 -1.50 -11.83
N GLN A 196 -14.52 -1.50 -11.70
CA GLN A 196 -13.82 -2.07 -10.54
C GLN A 196 -14.07 -1.25 -9.27
N ILE A 197 -14.00 0.08 -9.36
CA ILE A 197 -14.30 1.00 -8.24
C ILE A 197 -15.74 0.82 -7.78
N LYS A 198 -16.70 0.79 -8.72
CA LYS A 198 -18.10 0.51 -8.40
C LYS A 198 -18.28 -0.84 -7.72
N GLY A 199 -17.50 -1.85 -8.13
CA GLY A 199 -17.46 -3.16 -7.48
C GLY A 199 -16.94 -3.10 -6.03
N LEU A 200 -15.89 -2.32 -5.79
CA LEU A 200 -15.27 -2.14 -4.48
C LEU A 200 -16.13 -1.30 -3.52
N MET A 201 -16.87 -0.31 -4.02
CA MET A 201 -17.77 0.53 -3.21
C MET A 201 -18.88 -0.26 -2.52
N ARG A 202 -19.20 -1.47 -3.00
CA ARG A 202 -20.12 -2.40 -2.31
C ARG A 202 -19.63 -2.78 -0.91
N PHE A 203 -18.32 -2.67 -0.66
CA PHE A 203 -17.68 -2.98 0.62
C PHE A 203 -17.41 -1.75 1.49
N ALA A 204 -17.80 -0.54 1.09
CA ALA A 204 -17.48 0.69 1.85
C ALA A 204 -17.90 0.58 3.34
N ARG A 205 -19.12 0.09 3.60
CA ARG A 205 -19.66 -0.11 4.96
C ARG A 205 -18.93 -1.19 5.79
N LEU A 206 -18.10 -2.01 5.17
CA LEU A 206 -17.33 -3.04 5.87
C LEU A 206 -16.27 -2.42 6.78
N GLY A 207 -15.66 -1.31 6.36
CA GLY A 207 -14.67 -0.57 7.16
C GLY A 207 -15.29 -0.06 8.46
N GLU A 208 -16.42 0.64 8.35
CA GLU A 208 -17.18 1.14 9.52
C GLU A 208 -17.61 0.00 10.46
N ALA A 209 -17.99 -1.16 9.92
CA ALA A 209 -18.39 -2.31 10.72
C ALA A 209 -17.21 -2.89 11.54
N ILE A 210 -16.01 -2.94 10.94
CA ILE A 210 -14.79 -3.38 11.61
C ILE A 210 -14.40 -2.39 12.71
N GLU A 211 -14.42 -1.10 12.41
CA GLU A 211 -14.11 -0.04 13.38
C GLU A 211 -15.06 -0.08 14.56
N LYS A 212 -16.37 -0.16 14.30
CA LYS A 212 -17.40 -0.26 15.33
C LYS A 212 -17.18 -1.48 16.22
N PHE A 213 -16.79 -2.62 15.65
CA PHE A 213 -16.48 -3.81 16.42
C PHE A 213 -15.32 -3.58 17.39
N TRP A 214 -14.20 -3.02 16.91
CA TRP A 214 -13.02 -2.83 17.74
C TRP A 214 -13.08 -1.60 18.65
N LEU A 215 -13.97 -0.63 18.37
CA LEU A 215 -14.25 0.50 19.26
C LEU A 215 -14.91 0.06 20.57
N ASP A 216 -15.68 -1.03 20.54
CA ASP A 216 -16.28 -1.62 21.73
C ASP A 216 -15.18 -2.00 22.75
N PRO A 217 -15.18 -1.40 23.96
CA PRO A 217 -14.22 -1.74 25.00
C PRO A 217 -14.20 -3.23 25.36
N GLN A 218 -15.33 -3.96 25.23
CA GLN A 218 -15.38 -5.39 25.53
C GLN A 218 -14.51 -6.20 24.58
N ASN A 219 -14.55 -5.90 23.28
CA ASN A 219 -13.73 -6.59 22.28
C ASN A 219 -12.23 -6.30 22.47
N ARG A 220 -11.88 -5.15 23.04
CA ARG A 220 -10.49 -4.77 23.35
C ARG A 220 -9.94 -5.43 24.62
N MET A 221 -10.76 -6.18 25.37
CA MET A 221 -10.28 -7.02 26.46
C MET A 221 -9.66 -8.34 25.96
N ALA A 222 -9.91 -8.72 24.70
CA ALA A 222 -9.35 -9.93 24.12
C ALA A 222 -7.82 -9.90 24.07
N LYS A 223 -7.17 -11.07 24.20
CA LYS A 223 -5.71 -11.20 24.13
C LYS A 223 -5.13 -10.71 22.80
N THR A 224 -5.85 -10.95 21.71
CA THR A 224 -5.51 -10.46 20.36
C THR A 224 -5.40 -8.94 20.29
N TRP A 225 -6.10 -8.22 21.18
CA TRP A 225 -5.93 -6.79 21.37
C TRP A 225 -4.78 -6.47 22.33
N THR A 226 -4.82 -7.02 23.55
CA THR A 226 -3.95 -6.59 24.66
C THR A 226 -2.49 -6.99 24.48
N GLU A 227 -2.19 -8.12 23.84
CA GLU A 227 -0.82 -8.56 23.51
C GLU A 227 -0.18 -7.73 22.39
N HIS A 228 -0.98 -6.95 21.65
CA HIS A 228 -0.57 -6.12 20.51
C HIS A 228 -1.08 -4.68 20.64
N GLN A 229 -1.21 -4.19 21.88
CA GLN A 229 -1.88 -2.92 22.18
C GLN A 229 -1.33 -1.74 21.37
N ASP A 230 -0.01 -1.64 21.22
CA ASP A 230 0.63 -0.51 20.55
C ASP A 230 0.23 -0.44 19.05
N ILE A 231 0.40 -1.54 18.32
CA ILE A 231 0.04 -1.60 16.90
C ILE A 231 -1.48 -1.46 16.71
N ASN A 232 -2.29 -2.11 17.54
CA ASN A 232 -3.75 -2.02 17.44
C ASN A 232 -4.25 -0.58 17.68
N SER A 233 -3.64 0.14 18.62
CA SER A 233 -3.99 1.53 18.92
C SER A 233 -3.66 2.46 17.77
N VAL A 234 -2.50 2.30 17.14
CA VAL A 234 -2.11 3.09 15.96
C VAL A 234 -3.04 2.78 14.79
N MET A 235 -3.27 1.50 14.47
CA MET A 235 -4.14 1.12 13.36
C MET A 235 -5.58 1.61 13.55
N MET A 236 -6.10 1.57 14.78
CA MET A 236 -7.42 2.12 15.11
C MET A 236 -7.45 3.64 14.92
N ALA A 237 -6.46 4.36 15.44
CA ALA A 237 -6.39 5.80 15.26
C ALA A 237 -6.30 6.20 13.78
N THR A 238 -5.50 5.48 13.00
CA THR A 238 -5.37 5.70 11.56
C THR A 238 -6.66 5.37 10.81
N SER A 239 -7.40 4.32 11.17
CA SER A 239 -8.66 4.00 10.49
C SER A 239 -9.72 5.09 10.75
N LEU A 240 -9.79 5.63 11.96
CA LEU A 240 -10.72 6.71 12.33
C LEU A 240 -10.34 8.08 11.75
N ALA A 241 -9.07 8.29 11.42
CA ALA A 241 -8.56 9.54 10.85
C ALA A 241 -7.59 9.26 9.67
N PRO A 242 -8.08 8.66 8.57
CA PRO A 242 -7.22 8.05 7.55
C PRO A 242 -6.55 9.08 6.64
N ASP A 243 -7.03 10.32 6.60
CA ASP A 243 -6.52 11.36 5.69
C ASP A 243 -5.07 11.75 5.97
N SER A 244 -4.58 11.56 7.21
CA SER A 244 -3.17 11.80 7.54
C SER A 244 -2.22 10.75 6.94
N TYR A 245 -2.76 9.62 6.49
CA TYR A 245 -2.03 8.52 5.88
C TYR A 245 -2.31 8.39 4.38
N LEU A 246 -3.57 8.55 3.96
CA LEU A 246 -4.00 8.32 2.57
C LEU A 246 -3.66 9.47 1.61
N LYS A 247 -3.41 10.67 2.12
CA LYS A 247 -3.12 11.84 1.29
C LYS A 247 -1.61 11.99 1.06
N LEU A 248 -1.21 12.10 -0.21
CA LEU A 248 0.16 12.43 -0.61
C LEU A 248 0.51 13.88 -0.26
#